data_AF-A0AAW6PBD5-F1
#
_entry.id   AF-A0AAW6PBD5-F1
#
_cell.length_a   1.000
_cell.length_b   1.000
_cell.length_c   1.000
_cell.angle_alpha   90.00
_cell.angle_beta   90.00
_cell.angle_gamma   90.00
#
_symmetry.space_group_name_H-M   'P 1'
#
loop_
_entity.id
_entity.type
_entity.pdbx_description
1 polymer ?
#
loop_
_entity_poly.entity_id
_entity_poly.type
_entity_poly.pdbx_seq_one_letter_code
_entity_poly.pdbx_strand_id
1 'polypeptide(L)'
;MGSPLLATGDNAKVLGRKNRWAWFPDSIHWVVGLGNSYCQLSPAERKQLLSPSDTRPLTSPADADRETVAKHCSTLYVEEALQRGWGSVMLGSYGAILNFLEAQLRYILTPQGQPYPGIQGAMPREPADWGELKGYVPLDPERLRQAAEFRYPVYAVGYNWLNSNADAADYLAERIRAILERCQRDTFVKCQHGVILVTHSMGGLVARLCAKRYPQLIQGVVHGVQPATGAATAYRRVRAGWEDLAGAIGLGGTGRK
;
A
#
# COMPACT_ATOMS: atom_id res chain seq x y z
N MET A 1 -6.00 6.40 -4.30
CA MET A 1 -5.78 5.82 -5.65
C MET A 1 -4.56 4.90 -5.74
N GLY A 2 -3.93 4.51 -4.62
CA GLY A 2 -2.74 3.66 -4.63
C GLY A 2 -3.03 2.15 -4.61
N SER A 3 -4.29 1.74 -4.65
CA SER A 3 -4.71 0.33 -4.66
C SER A 3 -5.55 0.06 -5.90
N PRO A 4 -5.24 -0.99 -6.67
CA PRO A 4 -6.15 -1.49 -7.68
C PRO A 4 -7.52 -1.80 -7.11
N LEU A 5 -8.58 -1.58 -7.90
CA LEU A 5 -9.96 -1.88 -7.54
C LEU A 5 -10.59 -2.72 -8.64
N LEU A 6 -11.34 -3.72 -8.22
CA LEU A 6 -12.16 -4.53 -9.11
C LEU A 6 -13.55 -3.93 -9.24
N ALA A 7 -14.07 -3.93 -10.46
CA ALA A 7 -15.44 -3.58 -10.76
C ALA A 7 -16.37 -4.72 -10.33
N THR A 8 -17.46 -4.39 -9.64
CA THR A 8 -18.50 -5.36 -9.23
C THR A 8 -19.87 -4.85 -9.69
N GLY A 9 -20.92 -5.65 -9.51
CA GLY A 9 -22.29 -5.23 -9.81
C GLY A 9 -22.44 -4.65 -11.22
N ASP A 10 -22.98 -3.44 -11.30
CA ASP A 10 -23.18 -2.76 -12.59
C ASP A 10 -21.89 -2.22 -13.20
N ASN A 11 -20.84 -1.98 -12.39
CA ASN A 11 -19.54 -1.52 -12.90
C ASN A 11 -18.84 -2.57 -13.75
N ALA A 12 -19.09 -3.86 -13.50
CA ALA A 12 -18.53 -4.95 -14.28
C ALA A 12 -18.98 -4.94 -15.77
N LYS A 13 -20.01 -4.15 -16.11
CA LYS A 13 -20.54 -4.02 -17.47
C LYS A 13 -19.93 -2.85 -18.24
N VAL A 14 -19.43 -1.82 -17.55
CA VAL A 14 -18.99 -0.54 -18.16
C VAL A 14 -17.87 -0.74 -19.18
N LEU A 15 -16.85 -1.54 -18.84
CA LEU A 15 -15.71 -1.82 -19.74
C LEU A 15 -15.85 -3.17 -20.47
N GLY A 16 -17.04 -3.77 -20.43
CA GLY A 16 -17.35 -5.08 -20.98
C GLY A 16 -16.66 -6.25 -20.26
N ARG A 17 -17.02 -7.48 -20.65
CA ARG A 17 -16.59 -8.73 -19.98
C ARG A 17 -15.07 -8.99 -19.98
N LYS A 18 -14.30 -8.26 -20.80
CA LYS A 18 -12.84 -8.44 -20.92
C LYS A 18 -12.06 -7.61 -19.90
N ASN A 19 -12.69 -6.68 -19.19
CA ASN A 19 -12.00 -5.82 -18.22
C ASN A 19 -12.65 -5.93 -16.84
N ARG A 20 -11.86 -6.42 -15.86
CA ARG A 20 -12.30 -6.57 -14.47
C ARG A 20 -12.01 -5.35 -13.60
N TRP A 21 -11.26 -4.38 -14.11
CA TRP A 21 -10.70 -3.29 -13.32
C TRP A 21 -11.62 -2.08 -13.31
N ALA A 22 -11.97 -1.62 -12.10
CA ALA A 22 -12.47 -0.26 -11.91
C ALA A 22 -11.31 0.74 -11.82
N TRP A 23 -10.18 0.31 -11.28
CA TRP A 23 -8.95 1.09 -11.18
C TRP A 23 -7.73 0.17 -11.24
N PHE A 24 -6.82 0.38 -12.19
CA PHE A 24 -5.57 -0.37 -12.25
C PHE A 24 -4.37 0.52 -12.65
N PRO A 25 -3.72 1.18 -11.67
CA PRO A 25 -2.77 2.26 -11.94
C PRO A 25 -1.39 1.78 -12.42
N ASP A 26 -1.06 0.49 -12.27
CA ASP A 26 0.18 -0.08 -12.81
C ASP A 26 0.15 -0.28 -14.33
N SER A 27 -1.05 -0.34 -14.93
CA SER A 27 -1.21 -0.42 -16.37
C SER A 27 -1.39 0.97 -16.97
N ILE A 28 -0.28 1.56 -17.44
CA ILE A 28 -0.32 2.85 -18.15
C ILE A 28 -1.24 2.80 -19.37
N HIS A 29 -1.26 1.68 -20.10
CA HIS A 29 -2.17 1.48 -21.22
C HIS A 29 -3.63 1.51 -20.77
N TRP A 30 -3.96 0.92 -19.62
CA TRP A 30 -5.32 1.00 -19.09
C TRP A 30 -5.70 2.44 -18.69
N VAL A 31 -4.78 3.22 -18.14
CA VAL A 31 -5.07 4.61 -17.71
C VAL A 31 -5.17 5.58 -18.89
N VAL A 32 -4.21 5.54 -19.83
CA VAL A 32 -4.04 6.55 -20.90
C VAL A 32 -3.99 5.99 -22.33
N GLY A 33 -4.21 4.70 -22.55
CA GLY A 33 -4.15 4.06 -23.87
C GLY A 33 -5.36 4.36 -24.76
N LEU A 34 -5.39 3.76 -25.95
CA LEU A 34 -6.53 3.82 -26.88
C LEU A 34 -7.44 2.59 -26.70
N GLY A 35 -8.71 2.69 -27.09
CA GLY A 35 -9.69 1.59 -26.99
C GLY A 35 -10.32 1.49 -25.59
N ASN A 36 -10.31 0.28 -24.99
CA ASN A 36 -10.93 0.01 -23.68
C ASN A 36 -10.08 0.51 -22.49
N SER A 37 -9.70 1.80 -22.53
CA SER A 37 -8.94 2.48 -21.49
C SER A 37 -9.82 3.47 -20.71
N TYR A 38 -9.37 3.81 -19.49
CA TYR A 38 -10.09 4.71 -18.59
C TYR A 38 -10.26 6.13 -19.19
N CYS A 39 -9.23 6.66 -19.87
CA CYS A 39 -9.29 7.99 -20.48
C CYS A 39 -10.25 8.10 -21.68
N GLN A 40 -10.73 6.98 -22.23
CA GLN A 40 -11.71 6.97 -23.33
C GLN A 40 -13.16 6.90 -22.84
N LEU A 41 -13.37 6.56 -21.55
CA LEU A 41 -14.70 6.57 -20.96
C LEU A 41 -15.26 7.99 -20.90
N SER A 42 -16.57 8.11 -21.14
CA SER A 42 -17.31 9.35 -20.93
C SER A 42 -17.34 9.74 -19.44
N PRO A 43 -17.62 11.01 -19.11
CA PRO A 43 -17.75 11.44 -17.71
C PRO A 43 -18.80 10.63 -16.92
N ALA A 44 -19.90 10.24 -17.56
CA ALA A 44 -20.94 9.43 -16.92
C ALA A 44 -20.44 8.02 -16.60
N GLU A 45 -19.76 7.37 -17.56
CA GLU A 45 -19.18 6.04 -17.36
C GLU A 45 -18.07 6.04 -16.30
N ARG A 46 -17.21 7.08 -16.25
CA ARG A 46 -16.19 7.20 -15.20
C ARG A 46 -16.81 7.36 -13.81
N LYS A 47 -17.86 8.18 -13.70
CA LYS A 47 -18.60 8.39 -12.46
C LYS A 47 -19.26 7.09 -11.99
N GLN A 48 -19.83 6.31 -12.91
CA GLN A 48 -20.39 5.00 -12.61
C GLN A 48 -19.29 4.03 -12.16
N LEU A 49 -18.25 3.84 -12.98
CA LEU A 49 -17.16 2.89 -12.76
C LEU A 49 -16.44 3.09 -11.42
N LEU A 50 -16.31 4.35 -10.97
CA LEU A 50 -15.70 4.71 -9.69
C LEU A 50 -16.75 4.97 -8.59
N SER A 51 -17.86 4.22 -8.62
CA SER A 51 -18.81 4.18 -7.51
C SER A 51 -18.30 3.28 -6.38
N PRO A 52 -18.28 3.74 -5.11
CA PRO A 52 -17.88 2.92 -3.96
C PRO A 52 -18.75 1.68 -3.76
N SER A 53 -20.04 1.73 -4.09
CA SER A 53 -20.99 0.61 -3.92
C SER A 53 -20.68 -0.59 -4.82
N ASP A 54 -20.08 -0.32 -5.98
CA ASP A 54 -19.86 -1.29 -7.06
C ASP A 54 -18.37 -1.44 -7.37
N THR A 55 -17.53 -1.21 -6.36
CA THR A 55 -16.10 -1.44 -6.41
C THR A 55 -15.61 -2.11 -5.15
N ARG A 56 -14.61 -2.99 -5.27
CA ARG A 56 -13.98 -3.65 -4.12
C ARG A 56 -12.46 -3.68 -4.24
N PRO A 57 -11.73 -3.72 -3.11
CA PRO A 57 -10.29 -3.97 -3.14
C PRO A 57 -10.01 -5.44 -3.50
N LEU A 58 -8.73 -5.73 -3.73
CA LEU A 58 -8.24 -7.09 -3.93
C LEU A 58 -8.17 -7.77 -2.56
N THR A 59 -8.89 -8.88 -2.40
CA THR A 59 -9.02 -9.58 -1.10
C THR A 59 -8.36 -10.94 -1.11
N SER A 60 -8.07 -11.49 -2.30
CA SER A 60 -7.41 -12.78 -2.49
C SER A 60 -6.24 -12.71 -3.49
N PRO A 61 -5.31 -13.68 -3.44
CA PRO A 61 -4.22 -13.79 -4.42
C PRO A 61 -4.69 -13.85 -5.88
N ALA A 62 -5.84 -14.46 -6.14
CA ALA A 62 -6.41 -14.59 -7.49
C ALA A 62 -6.94 -13.26 -8.06
N ASP A 63 -7.23 -12.28 -7.20
CA ASP A 63 -7.65 -10.96 -7.64
C ASP A 63 -6.49 -10.14 -8.22
N ALA A 64 -5.25 -10.45 -7.85
CA ALA A 64 -4.08 -9.72 -8.30
C ALA A 64 -3.73 -10.04 -9.76
N ASP A 65 -3.02 -9.11 -10.40
CA ASP A 65 -2.39 -9.36 -11.69
C ASP A 65 -1.01 -10.00 -11.48
N ARG A 66 -0.89 -11.29 -11.82
CA ARG A 66 0.34 -12.07 -11.54
C ARG A 66 1.55 -11.54 -12.28
N GLU A 67 1.39 -11.07 -13.52
CA GLU A 67 2.48 -10.52 -14.32
C GLU A 67 3.05 -9.25 -13.70
N THR A 68 2.18 -8.34 -13.26
CA THR A 68 2.60 -7.12 -12.54
C THR A 68 3.34 -7.46 -11.25
N VAL A 69 2.85 -8.45 -10.48
CA VAL A 69 3.56 -8.90 -9.27
C VAL A 69 4.92 -9.49 -9.62
N ALA A 70 5.00 -10.36 -10.64
CA ALA A 70 6.26 -10.97 -11.07
C ALA A 70 7.29 -9.94 -11.57
N LYS A 71 6.83 -8.89 -12.26
CA LYS A 71 7.68 -7.80 -12.75
C LYS A 71 8.32 -7.00 -11.62
N HIS A 72 7.59 -6.75 -10.54
CA HIS A 72 8.01 -5.86 -9.46
C HIS A 72 8.55 -6.59 -8.22
N CYS A 73 8.35 -7.90 -8.08
CA CYS A 73 8.85 -8.68 -6.96
C CYS A 73 10.25 -9.25 -7.26
N SER A 74 11.23 -8.94 -6.43
CA SER A 74 12.61 -9.43 -6.56
C SER A 74 13.13 -10.17 -5.32
N THR A 75 12.37 -10.22 -4.23
CA THR A 75 12.84 -10.72 -2.91
C THR A 75 12.06 -11.94 -2.39
N LEU A 76 10.98 -12.31 -3.08
CA LEU A 76 10.10 -13.42 -2.79
C LEU A 76 9.79 -14.21 -4.06
N TYR A 77 9.41 -15.48 -3.89
CA TYR A 77 8.65 -16.19 -4.93
C TYR A 77 7.33 -15.45 -5.19
N VAL A 78 6.92 -15.39 -6.46
CA VAL A 78 5.73 -14.64 -6.90
C VAL A 78 4.47 -15.09 -6.15
N GLU A 79 4.34 -16.40 -5.94
CA GLU A 79 3.24 -17.01 -5.20
C GLU A 79 3.18 -16.47 -3.76
N GLU A 80 4.32 -16.33 -3.09
CA GLU A 80 4.36 -15.81 -1.72
C GLU A 80 4.06 -14.30 -1.70
N ALA A 81 4.55 -13.52 -2.67
CA ALA A 81 4.20 -12.10 -2.78
C ALA A 81 2.69 -11.90 -3.01
N LEU A 82 2.07 -12.72 -3.87
CA LEU A 82 0.62 -12.74 -4.08
C LEU A 82 -0.13 -13.07 -2.79
N GLN A 83 0.33 -14.08 -2.06
CA GLN A 83 -0.24 -14.50 -0.78
C GLN A 83 -0.07 -13.45 0.33
N ARG A 84 0.99 -12.63 0.28
CA ARG A 84 1.20 -11.48 1.16
C ARG A 84 0.47 -10.21 0.71
N GLY A 85 -0.35 -10.31 -0.35
CA GLY A 85 -1.19 -9.23 -0.83
C GLY A 85 -0.45 -8.15 -1.61
N TRP A 86 0.78 -8.39 -2.09
CA TRP A 86 1.58 -7.36 -2.79
C TRP A 86 0.87 -6.80 -4.02
N GLY A 87 0.06 -7.60 -4.71
CA GLY A 87 -0.76 -7.13 -5.83
C GLY A 87 -1.91 -6.19 -5.46
N SER A 88 -2.21 -5.98 -4.17
CA SER A 88 -3.28 -5.09 -3.71
C SER A 88 -2.89 -3.59 -3.70
N VAL A 89 -1.64 -3.27 -4.03
CA VAL A 89 -1.13 -1.89 -4.10
C VAL A 89 -0.46 -1.63 -5.45
N MET A 90 -0.33 -0.36 -5.83
CA MET A 90 0.35 0.07 -7.05
C MET A 90 1.84 -0.26 -6.99
N LEU A 91 2.26 -1.37 -7.60
CA LEU A 91 3.62 -1.90 -7.47
C LEU A 91 4.67 -1.04 -8.18
N GLY A 92 4.30 -0.27 -9.20
CA GLY A 92 5.16 0.73 -9.81
C GLY A 92 5.59 1.83 -8.83
N SER A 93 4.80 2.10 -7.79
CA SER A 93 5.15 3.06 -6.74
C SER A 93 5.64 2.40 -5.45
N TYR A 94 5.04 1.27 -5.06
CA TYR A 94 5.29 0.67 -3.75
C TYR A 94 6.17 -0.59 -3.80
N GLY A 95 6.39 -1.18 -4.97
CA GLY A 95 7.17 -2.41 -5.10
C GLY A 95 8.61 -2.27 -4.58
N ALA A 96 9.25 -1.14 -4.86
CA ALA A 96 10.62 -0.89 -4.39
C ALA A 96 10.75 -0.91 -2.86
N ILE A 97 9.84 -0.22 -2.15
CA ILE A 97 9.86 -0.20 -0.68
C ILE A 97 9.47 -1.56 -0.08
N LEU A 98 8.54 -2.29 -0.70
CA LEU A 98 8.17 -3.65 -0.26
C LEU A 98 9.37 -4.60 -0.35
N ASN A 99 10.08 -4.60 -1.47
CA ASN A 99 11.30 -5.40 -1.63
C ASN A 99 12.41 -4.94 -0.67
N PHE A 100 12.59 -3.62 -0.52
CA PHE A 100 13.59 -3.09 0.40
C PHE A 100 13.34 -3.58 1.83
N LEU A 101 12.12 -3.40 2.35
CA LEU A 101 11.79 -3.84 3.71
C LEU A 101 11.90 -5.36 3.86
N GLU A 102 11.44 -6.14 2.87
CA GLU A 102 11.52 -7.60 2.93
C GLU A 102 12.97 -8.09 2.93
N ALA A 103 13.84 -7.48 2.13
CA ALA A 103 15.26 -7.82 2.08
C ALA A 103 15.99 -7.44 3.38
N GLN A 104 15.77 -6.21 3.89
CA GLN A 104 16.48 -5.72 5.05
C GLN A 104 16.01 -6.39 6.34
N LEU A 105 14.70 -6.47 6.57
CA LEU A 105 14.16 -6.98 7.83
C LEU A 105 14.24 -8.51 7.95
N ARG A 106 14.52 -9.21 6.84
CA ARG A 106 14.86 -10.65 6.87
C ARG A 106 16.23 -10.91 7.47
N TYR A 107 17.17 -9.97 7.34
CA TYR A 107 18.56 -10.13 7.74
C TYR A 107 19.00 -8.92 8.58
N ILE A 108 18.75 -8.98 9.88
CA ILE A 108 19.10 -7.89 10.82
C ILE A 108 20.54 -8.03 11.31
N LEU A 109 20.89 -9.22 11.82
CA LEU A 109 22.24 -9.55 12.31
C LEU A 109 22.85 -10.73 11.58
N THR A 110 24.15 -10.64 11.29
CA THR A 110 24.96 -11.77 10.77
C THR A 110 25.05 -12.89 11.83
N PRO A 111 25.47 -14.11 11.45
CA PRO A 111 25.72 -15.19 12.42
C PRO A 111 26.73 -14.82 13.51
N GLN A 112 27.60 -13.83 13.27
CA GLN A 112 28.58 -13.30 14.22
C GLN A 112 28.02 -12.15 15.09
N GLY A 113 26.71 -11.87 15.01
CA GLY A 113 26.04 -10.84 15.80
C GLY A 113 26.33 -9.40 15.36
N GLN A 114 26.83 -9.20 14.13
CA GLN A 114 27.10 -7.88 13.57
C GLN A 114 25.91 -7.38 12.74
N PRO A 115 25.66 -6.05 12.65
CA PRO A 115 24.63 -5.52 11.75
C PRO A 115 24.89 -5.95 10.31
N TYR A 116 23.86 -6.46 9.63
CA TYR A 116 23.95 -6.71 8.19
C TYR A 116 24.20 -5.39 7.43
N PRO A 117 24.93 -5.40 6.30
CA PRO A 117 25.28 -4.16 5.58
C PRO A 117 24.09 -3.27 5.23
N GLY A 118 22.97 -3.85 4.80
CA GLY A 118 21.80 -3.05 4.42
C GLY A 118 20.98 -2.50 5.60
N ILE A 119 21.30 -2.89 6.84
CA ILE A 119 20.74 -2.34 8.08
C ILE A 119 21.58 -1.17 8.63
N GLN A 120 22.82 -1.00 8.16
CA GLN A 120 23.65 0.13 8.58
C GLN A 120 22.99 1.48 8.29
N GLY A 121 22.19 1.56 7.22
CA GLY A 121 21.39 2.73 6.90
C GLY A 121 20.32 3.07 7.94
N ALA A 122 20.00 2.20 8.89
CA ALA A 122 19.12 2.44 10.04
C ALA A 122 19.89 2.82 11.32
N MET A 123 21.22 2.85 11.27
CA MET A 123 22.11 3.24 12.36
C MET A 123 23.02 4.40 11.89
N PRO A 124 22.46 5.59 11.62
CA PRO A 124 23.22 6.70 11.11
C PRO A 124 24.24 7.15 12.15
N ARG A 125 25.44 7.53 11.69
CA ARG A 125 26.45 8.13 12.57
C ARG A 125 25.94 9.46 13.13
N GLU A 126 25.27 10.23 12.30
CA GLU A 126 24.66 11.51 12.63
C GLU A 126 23.17 11.47 12.31
N PRO A 127 22.27 11.31 13.31
CA PRO A 127 20.82 11.26 13.07
C PRO A 127 20.25 12.51 12.36
N ALA A 128 20.97 13.63 12.40
CA ALA A 128 20.63 14.86 11.69
C ALA A 128 20.60 14.67 10.16
N ASP A 129 21.28 13.66 9.61
CA ASP A 129 21.23 13.31 8.18
C ASP A 129 19.82 12.95 7.70
N TRP A 130 18.93 12.55 8.61
CA TRP A 130 17.53 12.26 8.33
C TRP A 130 16.61 13.47 8.50
N GLY A 131 17.15 14.63 8.89
CA GLY A 131 16.41 15.85 9.18
C GLY A 131 16.05 16.04 10.66
N GLU A 132 15.00 16.83 10.92
CA GLU A 132 14.56 17.13 12.28
C GLU A 132 13.80 15.95 12.89
N LEU A 133 14.42 15.30 13.89
CA LEU A 133 13.82 14.17 14.60
C LEU A 133 13.38 14.59 16.00
N LYS A 134 12.09 14.43 16.31
CA LYS A 134 11.53 14.67 17.65
C LYS A 134 11.24 13.35 18.35
N GLY A 135 11.84 13.14 19.52
CA GLY A 135 11.65 11.92 20.32
C GLY A 135 12.29 10.66 19.72
N TYR A 136 13.09 10.78 18.66
CA TYR A 136 13.87 9.66 18.14
C TYR A 136 15.08 9.41 19.03
N VAL A 137 15.29 8.15 19.37
CA VAL A 137 16.50 7.68 20.05
C VAL A 137 17.24 6.78 19.08
N PRO A 138 18.52 7.05 18.77
CA PRO A 138 19.32 6.21 17.88
C PRO A 138 19.26 4.74 18.25
N LEU A 139 19.24 3.89 17.22
CA LEU A 139 19.27 2.45 17.41
C LEU A 139 20.67 2.03 17.88
N ASP A 140 20.76 1.52 19.09
CA ASP A 140 22.00 0.96 19.63
C ASP A 140 22.12 -0.56 19.31
N PRO A 141 23.32 -1.15 19.45
CA PRO A 141 23.52 -2.57 19.15
C PRO A 141 22.65 -3.53 19.98
N GLU A 142 22.28 -3.16 21.22
CA GLU A 142 21.46 -4.01 22.08
C GLU A 142 20.00 -4.04 21.60
N ARG A 143 19.44 -2.87 21.29
CA ARG A 143 18.11 -2.76 20.66
C ARG A 143 18.06 -3.42 19.30
N LEU A 144 19.16 -3.39 18.54
CA LEU A 144 19.25 -4.11 17.27
C LEU A 144 19.19 -5.63 17.47
N ARG A 145 19.88 -6.17 18.50
CA ARG A 145 19.76 -7.59 18.87
C ARG A 145 18.32 -7.96 19.25
N GLN A 146 17.67 -7.13 20.06
CA GLN A 146 16.27 -7.34 20.44
C GLN A 146 15.34 -7.34 19.22
N ALA A 147 15.57 -6.46 18.25
CA ALA A 147 14.82 -6.48 16.99
C ALA A 147 15.08 -7.77 16.19
N ALA A 148 16.32 -8.28 16.17
CA ALA A 148 16.67 -9.51 15.46
C ALA A 148 16.04 -10.80 16.02
N GLU A 149 15.48 -10.77 17.24
CA GLU A 149 14.71 -11.88 17.82
C GLU A 149 13.36 -12.12 17.13
N PHE A 150 12.90 -11.16 16.32
CA PHE A 150 11.61 -11.23 15.62
C PHE A 150 11.78 -11.45 14.12
N ARG A 151 10.73 -12.01 13.51
CA ARG A 151 10.59 -12.06 12.04
C ARG A 151 9.61 -10.98 11.60
N TYR A 152 9.95 -10.28 10.52
CA TYR A 152 9.16 -9.18 9.96
C TYR A 152 8.75 -9.46 8.51
N PRO A 153 7.90 -10.48 8.25
CA PRO A 153 7.37 -10.69 6.90
C PRO A 153 6.56 -9.46 6.46
N VAL A 154 6.83 -8.95 5.25
CA VAL A 154 6.20 -7.74 4.74
C VAL A 154 4.92 -8.09 3.98
N TYR A 155 3.79 -7.58 4.47
CA TYR A 155 2.48 -7.69 3.84
C TYR A 155 2.05 -6.34 3.26
N ALA A 156 1.21 -6.38 2.22
CA ALA A 156 0.58 -5.20 1.66
C ALA A 156 -0.94 -5.31 1.78
N VAL A 157 -1.58 -4.23 2.25
CA VAL A 157 -3.03 -4.15 2.42
C VAL A 157 -3.56 -2.94 1.65
N GLY A 158 -3.96 -3.17 0.41
CA GLY A 158 -4.75 -2.23 -0.36
C GLY A 158 -6.20 -2.18 0.10
N TYR A 159 -6.82 -1.01 0.02
CA TYR A 159 -8.19 -0.75 0.46
C TYR A 159 -8.98 0.00 -0.61
N ASN A 160 -10.31 -0.05 -0.53
CA ASN A 160 -11.16 0.77 -1.39
C ASN A 160 -11.06 2.24 -0.96
N TRP A 161 -10.23 3.01 -1.66
CA TRP A 161 -10.00 4.42 -1.39
C TRP A 161 -11.15 5.34 -1.82
N LEU A 162 -12.21 4.79 -2.44
CA LEU A 162 -13.46 5.50 -2.69
C LEU A 162 -14.40 5.48 -1.47
N ASN A 163 -14.24 4.49 -0.58
CA ASN A 163 -15.00 4.40 0.67
C ASN A 163 -14.44 5.37 1.72
N SER A 164 -15.17 5.51 2.83
CA SER A 164 -14.68 6.29 3.96
C SER A 164 -13.42 5.66 4.55
N ASN A 165 -12.55 6.48 5.15
CA ASN A 165 -11.40 5.96 5.89
C ASN A 165 -11.82 5.16 7.14
N ALA A 166 -13.08 5.28 7.59
CA ALA A 166 -13.63 4.45 8.66
C ALA A 166 -13.83 3.01 8.20
N ASP A 167 -14.47 2.82 7.06
CA ASP A 167 -14.65 1.48 6.48
C ASP A 167 -13.29 0.85 6.14
N ALA A 168 -12.36 1.66 5.61
CA ALA A 168 -11.00 1.20 5.33
C ALA A 168 -10.22 0.79 6.60
N ALA A 169 -10.50 1.42 7.76
CA ALA A 169 -9.85 1.08 9.03
C ALA A 169 -10.37 -0.25 9.58
N ASP A 170 -11.68 -0.48 9.47
CA ASP A 170 -12.30 -1.74 9.90
C ASP A 170 -11.82 -2.89 8.99
N TYR A 171 -11.79 -2.65 7.68
CA TYR A 171 -11.20 -3.58 6.71
C TYR A 171 -9.73 -3.88 7.02
N LEU A 172 -8.90 -2.86 7.31
CA LEU A 172 -7.50 -3.07 7.68
C LEU A 172 -7.37 -3.99 8.91
N ALA A 173 -8.21 -3.80 9.93
CA ALA A 173 -8.20 -4.64 11.12
C ALA A 173 -8.55 -6.11 10.81
N GLU A 174 -9.54 -6.36 9.94
CA GLU A 174 -9.87 -7.70 9.46
C GLU A 174 -8.69 -8.34 8.74
N ARG A 175 -8.02 -7.60 7.86
CA ARG A 175 -6.84 -8.08 7.13
C ARG A 175 -5.68 -8.41 8.07
N ILE A 176 -5.44 -7.59 9.09
CA ILE A 176 -4.40 -7.86 10.11
C ILE A 176 -4.71 -9.16 10.85
N ARG A 177 -5.96 -9.37 11.29
CA ARG A 177 -6.35 -10.62 11.97
C ARG A 177 -6.11 -11.84 11.08
N ALA A 178 -6.54 -11.77 9.82
CA ALA A 178 -6.33 -12.86 8.87
C ALA A 178 -4.83 -13.16 8.62
N ILE A 179 -3.98 -12.12 8.59
CA ILE A 179 -2.53 -12.27 8.47
C ILE A 179 -1.95 -12.94 9.72
N LEU A 180 -2.30 -12.46 10.92
CA LEU A 180 -1.79 -13.02 12.17
C LEU A 180 -2.22 -14.49 12.35
N GLU A 181 -3.48 -14.80 12.04
CA GLU A 181 -3.98 -16.18 12.05
C GLU A 181 -3.25 -17.07 11.05
N ARG A 182 -2.98 -16.56 9.84
CA ARG A 182 -2.18 -17.30 8.86
C ARG A 182 -0.77 -17.52 9.35
N CYS A 183 -0.11 -16.52 9.92
CA CYS A 183 1.22 -16.71 10.47
C CYS A 183 1.22 -17.79 11.57
N GLN A 184 0.25 -17.77 12.49
CA GLN A 184 0.16 -18.80 13.54
C GLN A 184 -0.05 -20.22 12.98
N ARG A 185 -0.79 -20.36 11.88
CA ARG A 185 -1.01 -21.66 11.22
C ARG A 185 0.18 -22.13 10.40
N ASP A 186 0.72 -21.25 9.56
CA ASP A 186 1.72 -21.59 8.54
C ASP A 186 3.15 -21.59 9.09
N THR A 187 3.36 -20.88 10.20
CA THR A 187 4.67 -20.76 10.83
C THR A 187 4.53 -21.14 12.30
N PHE A 188 5.39 -22.03 12.80
CA PHE A 188 5.40 -22.47 14.20
C PHE A 188 5.82 -21.37 15.21
N VAL A 189 5.59 -20.09 14.87
CA VAL A 189 5.84 -18.93 15.73
C VAL A 189 4.53 -18.41 16.31
N LYS A 190 4.60 -17.83 17.51
CA LYS A 190 3.42 -17.43 18.28
C LYS A 190 2.62 -16.27 17.64
N CYS A 191 3.29 -15.33 16.96
CA CYS A 191 2.67 -14.13 16.36
C CYS A 191 1.71 -13.38 17.31
N GLN A 192 2.11 -13.20 18.57
CA GLN A 192 1.25 -12.65 19.63
C GLN A 192 1.34 -11.12 19.81
N HIS A 193 2.31 -10.49 19.16
CA HIS A 193 2.65 -9.09 19.44
C HIS A 193 1.86 -8.08 18.60
N GLY A 194 1.05 -8.50 17.62
CA GLY A 194 0.43 -7.58 16.66
C GLY A 194 1.39 -7.17 15.54
N VAL A 195 1.12 -6.04 14.87
CA VAL A 195 1.85 -5.60 13.67
C VAL A 195 2.42 -4.20 13.82
N ILE A 196 3.43 -3.88 12.99
CA ILE A 196 3.89 -2.52 12.75
C ILE A 196 3.29 -2.05 11.42
N LEU A 197 2.62 -0.91 11.42
CA LEU A 197 2.04 -0.35 10.20
C LEU A 197 3.01 0.64 9.55
N VAL A 198 3.39 0.40 8.30
CA VAL A 198 4.08 1.38 7.46
C VAL A 198 3.08 1.92 6.45
N THR A 199 2.90 3.24 6.43
CA THR A 199 1.80 3.87 5.70
C THR A 199 2.30 4.94 4.75
N HIS A 200 1.58 5.13 3.65
CA HIS A 200 1.83 6.19 2.68
C HIS A 200 0.57 7.05 2.49
N SER A 201 0.76 8.37 2.47
CA SER A 201 -0.29 9.35 2.16
C SER A 201 -1.57 9.14 3.01
N MET A 202 -2.75 9.08 2.39
CA MET A 202 -4.02 8.87 3.09
C MET A 202 -4.11 7.54 3.85
N GLY A 203 -3.27 6.54 3.52
CA GLY A 203 -3.17 5.31 4.32
C GLY A 203 -2.81 5.58 5.78
N GLY A 204 -2.14 6.71 6.08
CA GLY A 204 -1.90 7.14 7.46
C GLY A 204 -3.17 7.54 8.20
N LEU A 205 -4.20 8.06 7.52
CA LEU A 205 -5.50 8.37 8.16
C LEU A 205 -6.25 7.10 8.52
N VAL A 206 -6.21 6.10 7.62
CA VAL A 206 -6.74 4.75 7.86
C VAL A 206 -6.06 4.12 9.07
N ALA A 207 -4.72 4.11 9.10
CA ALA A 207 -3.95 3.54 10.20
C ALA A 207 -4.19 4.26 11.54
N ARG A 208 -4.32 5.60 11.56
CA ARG A 208 -4.66 6.35 12.78
C ARG A 208 -5.99 5.89 13.37
N LEU A 209 -7.00 5.72 12.53
CA LEU A 209 -8.32 5.29 13.00
C LEU A 209 -8.31 3.81 13.42
N CYS A 210 -7.62 2.96 12.65
CA CYS A 210 -7.43 1.54 13.01
C CYS A 210 -6.71 1.39 14.36
N ALA A 211 -5.64 2.15 14.60
CA ALA A 211 -4.91 2.15 15.88
C ALA A 211 -5.77 2.62 17.05
N LYS A 212 -6.66 3.59 16.83
CA LYS A 212 -7.59 4.04 17.86
C LYS A 212 -8.68 3.01 18.18
N ARG A 213 -9.22 2.33 17.16
CA ARG A 213 -10.30 1.35 17.31
C ARG A 213 -9.81 -0.02 17.78
N TYR A 214 -8.63 -0.43 17.34
CA TYR A 214 -8.07 -1.77 17.54
C TYR A 214 -6.61 -1.71 18.02
N PRO A 215 -6.32 -1.01 19.15
CA PRO A 215 -4.95 -0.79 19.62
C PRO A 215 -4.18 -2.08 19.88
N GLN A 216 -4.85 -3.16 20.30
CA GLN A 216 -4.26 -4.46 20.56
C GLN A 216 -3.65 -5.15 19.32
N LEU A 217 -3.98 -4.67 18.11
CA LEU A 217 -3.43 -5.22 16.88
C LEU A 217 -2.12 -4.52 16.45
N ILE A 218 -1.77 -3.37 17.03
CA ILE A 218 -0.77 -2.46 16.46
C ILE A 218 0.28 -2.08 17.51
N GLN A 219 1.54 -2.41 17.22
CA GLN A 219 2.69 -2.07 18.06
C GLN A 219 3.24 -0.67 17.78
N GLY A 220 3.04 -0.19 16.57
CA GLY A 220 3.59 1.09 16.14
C GLY A 220 3.18 1.42 14.72
N VAL A 221 3.29 2.70 14.37
CA VAL A 221 2.92 3.21 13.05
C VAL A 221 4.01 4.15 12.55
N VAL A 222 4.44 3.92 11.31
CA VAL A 222 5.34 4.79 10.54
C VAL A 222 4.50 5.47 9.46
N HIS A 223 4.45 6.81 9.49
CA HIS A 223 3.72 7.62 8.53
C HIS A 223 4.65 8.26 7.51
N GLY A 224 4.50 7.89 6.23
CA GLY A 224 5.13 8.58 5.11
C GLY A 224 4.15 9.56 4.46
N VAL A 225 4.53 10.84 4.38
CA VAL A 225 3.82 11.91 3.64
C VAL A 225 2.31 11.99 3.88
N GLN A 226 1.88 11.77 5.13
CA GLN A 226 0.47 11.77 5.48
C GLN A 226 -0.14 13.19 5.37
N PRO A 227 -1.28 13.37 4.67
CA PRO A 227 -2.04 14.61 4.73
C PRO A 227 -2.86 14.68 6.03
N ALA A 228 -2.18 14.93 7.16
CA ALA A 228 -2.75 14.79 8.51
C ALA A 228 -3.99 15.65 8.76
N THR A 229 -4.08 16.80 8.08
CA THR A 229 -5.17 17.79 8.12
C THR A 229 -5.82 18.01 6.75
N GLY A 230 -5.61 17.09 5.80
CA GLY A 230 -6.06 17.21 4.41
C GLY A 230 -5.02 17.87 3.49
N ALA A 231 -5.42 18.19 2.27
CA ALA A 231 -4.57 18.82 1.27
C ALA A 231 -5.37 19.80 0.40
N ALA A 232 -4.92 21.05 0.29
CA ALA A 232 -5.56 22.08 -0.53
C ALA A 232 -5.63 21.69 -2.02
N THR A 233 -4.73 20.81 -2.48
CA THR A 233 -4.73 20.22 -3.82
C THR A 233 -6.06 19.55 -4.18
N ALA A 234 -6.82 19.04 -3.19
CA ALA A 234 -8.15 18.48 -3.45
C ALA A 234 -9.11 19.53 -4.01
N TYR A 235 -9.17 20.73 -3.41
CA TYR A 235 -10.00 21.84 -3.90
C TYR A 235 -9.60 22.25 -5.32
N ARG A 236 -8.28 22.39 -5.56
CA ARG A 236 -7.73 22.71 -6.88
C ARG A 236 -8.18 21.69 -7.94
N ARG A 237 -8.02 20.40 -7.67
CA ARG A 237 -8.35 19.33 -8.64
C ARG A 237 -9.84 19.21 -8.92
N VAL A 238 -10.70 19.50 -7.94
CA VAL A 238 -12.15 19.60 -8.18
C VAL A 238 -12.48 20.78 -9.10
N ARG A 239 -11.79 21.91 -8.95
CA ARG A 239 -12.08 23.14 -9.71
C ARG A 239 -11.41 23.21 -11.08
N ALA A 240 -10.22 22.64 -11.23
CA ALA A 240 -9.36 22.81 -12.40
C ALA A 240 -8.84 21.50 -13.01
N GLY A 241 -9.15 20.35 -12.40
CA GLY A 241 -8.59 19.05 -12.82
C GLY A 241 -7.10 18.92 -12.45
N TRP A 242 -6.46 17.91 -13.02
CA TRP A 242 -5.07 17.54 -12.70
C TRP A 242 -4.04 18.47 -13.34
N GLU A 243 -2.92 18.67 -12.63
CA GLU A 243 -1.89 19.65 -13.00
C GLU A 243 -0.88 19.13 -14.03
N ASP A 244 -0.50 17.85 -13.92
CA ASP A 244 0.49 17.23 -14.78
C ASP A 244 -0.15 16.67 -16.05
N LEU A 245 0.63 16.55 -17.13
CA LEU A 245 0.13 16.14 -18.43
C LEU A 245 -0.52 14.74 -18.40
N ALA A 246 0.09 13.79 -17.68
CA ALA A 246 -0.42 12.42 -17.59
C ALA A 246 -1.74 12.38 -16.79
N GLY A 247 -1.81 13.09 -15.66
CA GLY A 247 -3.01 13.26 -14.86
C GLY A 247 -4.12 13.97 -15.63
N ALA A 248 -3.79 15.02 -16.38
CA ALA A 248 -4.75 15.76 -17.19
C ALA A 248 -5.37 14.89 -18.30
N ILE A 249 -4.56 14.06 -18.97
CA ILE A 249 -5.03 13.12 -20.00
C ILE A 249 -5.84 11.97 -19.37
N GLY A 250 -5.35 11.37 -18.30
CA GLY A 250 -5.96 10.18 -17.69
C GLY A 250 -7.22 10.47 -16.87
N LEU A 251 -7.17 11.50 -16.03
CA LEU A 251 -8.19 11.80 -15.02
C LEU A 251 -8.97 13.08 -15.30
N GLY A 252 -8.54 13.85 -16.30
CA GLY A 252 -9.14 15.11 -16.70
C GLY A 252 -8.40 16.32 -16.14
N GLY A 253 -8.11 17.28 -17.02
CA GLY A 253 -7.51 18.57 -16.70
C GLY A 253 -8.20 19.67 -17.49
N THR A 254 -8.30 20.86 -16.91
CA THR A 254 -8.83 22.06 -17.63
C THR A 254 -7.72 22.87 -18.30
N GLY A 255 -6.45 22.50 -18.11
CA GLY A 255 -5.28 23.24 -18.60
C GLY A 255 -5.06 24.59 -17.90
N ARG A 256 -5.91 24.97 -16.94
CA ARG A 256 -5.80 26.21 -16.17
C ARG A 256 -4.94 25.96 -14.94
N LYS A 257 -3.79 26.65 -14.86
CA LYS A 257 -2.89 26.58 -13.70
C LYS A 257 -3.38 27.42 -12.53
#